data_AF-A0A7C3B1Q0-F1
#
_entry.id   AF-A0A7C3B1Q0-F1
#
_cell.length_a   1.000
_cell.length_b   1.000
_cell.length_c   1.000
_cell.angle_alpha   90.00
_cell.angle_beta   90.00
_cell.angle_gamma   90.00
#
_symmetry.space_group_name_H-M   'P 1'
#
loop_
_entity.id
_entity.type
_entity.pdbx_description
1 polymer ?
#
loop_
_entity_poly.entity_id
_entity_poly.type
_entity_poly.pdbx_seq_one_letter_code
_entity_poly.pdbx_strand_id
1 'polypeptide(L)'
;MELSVDVTPHAGGIVEINGSPQSSCPVSRNFIKDTVIELEAQPVAGYEFIGWSGDLSGSENPVTIEMDSEKLVTAIFSNITHPLIIQVRGHGSTDPATGAYTYNEGTEVTITATPDSGWRFDSWSGEVAYPELAATTVVINTDKTITANFSQIMHSLTIEANGNGLVSPETGAHSYAEGSEVDITATPDSGWQFDGWSGEVAAPELATTTVVINTDETVTANFSQIMHSLTIEANGNGLVSPKTGAHSYAEGTEVTITATPDNGWRFDGWSGEVDYPELAATTVVINTDKTVTANFSQPRFNAGIIGIIAGSVGAGLAALFATRRRKSKPETTT
;
A
#
# COMPACT_ATOMS: atom_id res chain seq x y z
N MET A 1 -34.69 58.91 -57.07
CA MET A 1 -33.35 58.71 -56.51
C MET A 1 -33.24 57.26 -56.12
N GLU A 2 -32.12 56.62 -56.43
CA GLU A 2 -31.90 55.22 -56.11
C GLU A 2 -31.38 55.10 -54.67
N LEU A 3 -31.98 54.19 -53.90
CA LEU A 3 -31.44 53.69 -52.64
C LEU A 3 -30.93 52.27 -52.90
N SER A 4 -29.63 52.07 -52.71
CA SER A 4 -28.99 50.76 -52.68
C SER A 4 -28.74 50.36 -51.23
N VAL A 5 -29.30 49.22 -50.82
CA VAL A 5 -29.12 48.64 -49.49
C VAL A 5 -28.34 47.33 -49.61
N ASP A 6 -27.32 47.17 -48.79
CA ASP A 6 -26.52 45.95 -48.70
C ASP A 6 -26.36 45.49 -47.24
N VAL A 7 -25.83 44.29 -47.04
CA VAL A 7 -25.47 43.76 -45.72
C VAL A 7 -24.07 43.17 -45.73
N THR A 8 -23.34 43.29 -44.63
CA THR A 8 -22.01 42.69 -44.49
C THR A 8 -21.82 42.10 -43.10
N PRO A 9 -21.50 40.79 -42.98
CA PRO A 9 -21.45 39.79 -44.06
C PRO A 9 -22.84 39.47 -44.61
N HIS A 10 -22.92 38.92 -45.83
CA HIS A 10 -24.18 38.54 -46.49
C HIS A 10 -25.03 37.52 -45.68
N ALA A 11 -24.38 36.72 -44.83
CA ALA A 11 -25.04 35.75 -43.97
C ALA A 11 -25.48 36.32 -42.61
N GLY A 12 -25.17 37.59 -42.31
CA GLY A 12 -25.36 38.14 -40.97
C GLY A 12 -26.78 38.62 -40.66
N GLY A 13 -27.58 38.89 -41.69
CA GLY A 13 -28.92 39.44 -41.51
C GLY A 13 -29.57 39.87 -42.81
N ILE A 14 -30.73 40.46 -42.68
CA ILE A 14 -31.43 41.17 -43.74
C ILE A 14 -31.73 42.60 -43.30
N VAL A 15 -32.16 43.44 -44.24
CA VAL A 15 -32.70 44.78 -43.95
C VAL A 15 -34.16 44.81 -44.37
N GLU A 16 -35.02 45.40 -43.55
CA GLU A 16 -36.36 45.78 -43.92
C GLU A 16 -36.37 47.23 -44.44
N ILE A 17 -37.09 47.47 -45.54
CA ILE A 17 -37.29 48.81 -46.12
C ILE A 17 -38.76 49.15 -45.95
N ASN A 18 -39.07 50.13 -45.10
CA ASN A 18 -40.44 50.52 -44.70
C ASN A 18 -41.28 49.30 -44.25
N GLY A 19 -40.73 48.49 -43.33
CA GLY A 19 -41.38 47.28 -42.80
C GLY A 19 -41.52 46.13 -43.80
N SER A 20 -40.88 46.20 -44.97
CA SER A 20 -40.83 45.10 -45.94
C SER A 20 -39.47 44.43 -45.91
N PRO A 21 -39.34 43.18 -45.45
CA PRO A 21 -38.07 42.46 -45.42
C PRO A 21 -37.52 42.20 -46.81
N GLN A 22 -36.23 42.41 -47.00
CA GLN A 22 -35.54 42.16 -48.26
C GLN A 22 -34.88 40.78 -48.20
N SER A 23 -35.39 39.83 -48.98
CA SER A 23 -34.96 38.42 -48.95
C SER A 23 -33.53 38.18 -49.48
N SER A 24 -32.93 39.19 -50.11
CA SER A 24 -31.55 39.16 -50.58
C SER A 24 -31.01 40.58 -50.63
N CYS A 25 -29.80 40.77 -50.13
CA CYS A 25 -29.00 41.98 -50.32
C CYS A 25 -27.74 41.63 -51.16
N PRO A 26 -27.23 42.54 -52.00
CA PRO A 26 -27.69 43.93 -52.17
C PRO A 26 -29.04 44.02 -52.91
N VAL A 27 -29.82 45.06 -52.59
CA VAL A 27 -31.09 45.42 -53.26
C VAL A 27 -31.08 46.91 -53.60
N SER A 28 -31.63 47.28 -54.75
CA SER A 28 -31.78 48.70 -55.12
C SER A 28 -33.22 49.04 -55.49
N ARG A 29 -33.70 50.20 -55.02
CA ARG A 29 -35.07 50.68 -55.24
C ARG A 29 -35.07 52.18 -55.52
N ASN A 30 -35.98 52.60 -56.41
CA ASN A 30 -36.16 54.02 -56.74
C ASN A 30 -37.24 54.65 -55.88
N PHE A 31 -36.92 55.81 -55.29
CA PHE A 31 -37.83 56.61 -54.47
C PHE A 31 -37.96 58.04 -55.01
N ILE A 32 -39.06 58.69 -54.65
CA ILE A 32 -39.29 60.11 -54.96
C ILE A 32 -38.34 60.94 -54.08
N LYS A 33 -37.83 62.05 -54.63
CA LYS A 33 -37.01 63.00 -53.86
C LYS A 33 -37.75 63.46 -52.58
N ASP A 34 -37.00 63.66 -51.50
CA ASP A 34 -37.46 64.09 -50.17
C ASP A 34 -38.36 63.04 -49.47
N THR A 35 -38.40 61.80 -49.97
CA THR A 35 -39.06 60.68 -49.28
C THR A 35 -38.20 60.25 -48.10
N VAL A 36 -38.80 60.13 -46.91
CA VAL A 36 -38.16 59.53 -45.73
C VAL A 36 -38.43 58.03 -45.75
N ILE A 37 -37.36 57.24 -45.65
CA ILE A 37 -37.39 55.77 -45.66
C ILE A 37 -36.92 55.28 -44.30
N GLU A 38 -37.65 54.33 -43.72
CA GLU A 38 -37.23 53.60 -42.53
C GLU A 38 -36.49 52.33 -42.94
N LEU A 39 -35.33 52.10 -42.34
CA LEU A 39 -34.50 50.92 -42.49
C LEU A 39 -34.36 50.22 -41.14
N GLU A 40 -34.62 48.92 -41.12
CA GLU A 40 -34.45 48.10 -39.92
C GLU A 40 -33.55 46.90 -40.24
N ALA A 41 -32.44 46.76 -39.54
CA ALA A 41 -31.57 45.59 -39.66
C ALA A 41 -32.11 44.45 -38.79
N GLN A 42 -32.30 43.28 -39.39
CA GLN A 42 -32.75 42.05 -38.72
C GLN A 42 -31.61 41.04 -38.74
N PRO A 43 -30.82 40.90 -37.66
CA PRO A 43 -29.79 39.88 -37.59
C PRO A 43 -30.40 38.47 -37.58
N VAL A 44 -29.75 37.52 -38.25
CA VAL A 44 -30.08 36.09 -38.08
C VAL A 44 -29.43 35.54 -36.81
N ALA A 45 -29.90 34.37 -36.34
CA ALA A 45 -29.37 33.71 -35.15
C ALA A 45 -27.84 33.52 -35.22
N GLY A 46 -27.15 33.82 -34.12
CA GLY A 46 -25.69 33.81 -34.03
C GLY A 46 -25.01 35.09 -34.54
N TYR A 47 -25.77 36.08 -35.00
CA TYR A 47 -25.28 37.40 -35.38
C TYR A 47 -25.92 38.51 -34.54
N GLU A 48 -25.21 39.61 -34.42
CA GLU A 48 -25.70 40.87 -33.87
C GLU A 48 -25.53 42.00 -34.88
N PHE A 49 -26.44 42.96 -34.84
CA PHE A 49 -26.33 44.20 -35.60
C PHE A 49 -25.34 45.15 -34.91
N ILE A 50 -24.30 45.58 -35.63
CA ILE A 50 -23.25 46.44 -35.11
C ILE A 50 -23.50 47.92 -35.46
N GLY A 51 -24.02 48.17 -36.65
CA GLY A 51 -24.27 49.53 -37.11
C GLY A 51 -24.43 49.66 -38.62
N TRP A 52 -24.72 50.89 -39.05
CA TRP A 52 -24.85 51.25 -40.45
C TRP A 52 -23.55 51.86 -40.99
N SER A 53 -23.36 51.76 -42.31
CA SER A 53 -22.29 52.45 -43.05
C SER A 53 -22.78 52.93 -44.42
N GLY A 54 -21.95 53.74 -45.09
CA GLY A 54 -22.30 54.44 -46.33
C GLY A 54 -22.90 55.81 -46.02
N ASP A 55 -24.12 56.06 -46.50
CA ASP A 55 -24.87 57.29 -46.23
C ASP A 55 -25.58 57.31 -44.87
N LEU A 56 -25.46 56.22 -44.09
CA LEU A 56 -25.85 56.15 -42.67
C LEU A 56 -24.65 55.80 -41.79
N SER A 57 -24.77 56.08 -40.50
CA SER A 57 -23.77 55.74 -39.49
C SER A 57 -24.42 55.51 -38.13
N GLY A 58 -23.68 54.89 -37.20
CA GLY A 58 -24.15 54.59 -35.86
C GLY A 58 -24.95 53.29 -35.78
N SER A 59 -25.47 53.00 -34.59
CA SER A 59 -26.10 51.72 -34.25
C SER A 59 -27.60 51.86 -33.93
N GLU A 60 -28.21 52.99 -34.28
CA GLU A 60 -29.66 53.15 -34.14
C GLU A 60 -30.37 52.19 -35.10
N ASN A 61 -31.32 51.41 -34.58
CA ASN A 61 -32.04 50.42 -35.35
C ASN A 61 -33.44 50.22 -34.73
N PRO A 62 -34.53 50.53 -35.44
CA PRO A 62 -34.61 51.05 -36.81
C PRO A 62 -34.07 52.49 -36.96
N VAL A 63 -33.73 52.90 -38.18
CA VAL A 63 -33.19 54.23 -38.53
C VAL A 63 -33.92 54.81 -39.75
N THR A 64 -33.94 56.13 -39.90
CA THR A 64 -34.54 56.79 -41.07
C THR A 64 -33.51 57.51 -41.94
N ILE A 65 -33.75 57.55 -43.25
CA ILE A 65 -32.95 58.28 -44.24
C ILE A 65 -33.85 59.05 -45.20
N GLU A 66 -33.52 60.32 -45.47
CA GLU A 66 -34.19 61.14 -46.48
C GLU A 66 -33.52 61.00 -47.84
N MET A 67 -34.32 60.80 -48.89
CA MET A 67 -33.84 60.69 -50.27
C MET A 67 -33.63 62.05 -50.91
N ASP A 68 -32.51 62.70 -50.61
CA ASP A 68 -32.06 63.97 -51.21
C ASP A 68 -31.01 63.78 -52.33
N SER A 69 -30.42 62.59 -52.43
CA SER A 69 -29.51 62.12 -53.48
C SER A 69 -29.69 60.62 -53.73
N GLU A 70 -28.92 60.04 -54.66
CA GLU A 70 -28.67 58.59 -54.63
C GLU A 70 -27.99 58.23 -53.30
N LYS A 71 -28.41 57.11 -52.69
CA LYS A 71 -27.96 56.67 -51.37
C LYS A 71 -27.47 55.22 -51.42
N LEU A 72 -26.38 54.95 -50.73
CA LEU A 72 -25.84 53.62 -50.48
C LEU A 72 -25.77 53.38 -48.97
N VAL A 73 -26.48 52.37 -48.49
CA VAL A 73 -26.51 51.99 -47.07
C VAL A 73 -26.10 50.53 -46.93
N THR A 74 -25.23 50.24 -45.98
CA THR A 74 -24.87 48.85 -45.64
C THR A 74 -25.10 48.60 -44.16
N ALA A 75 -25.91 47.59 -43.82
CA ALA A 75 -26.02 47.08 -42.46
C ALA A 75 -24.82 46.18 -42.14
N ILE A 76 -24.14 46.44 -41.02
CA ILE A 76 -22.99 45.68 -40.56
C ILE A 76 -23.43 44.75 -39.45
N PHE A 77 -23.12 43.47 -39.60
CA PHE A 77 -23.36 42.42 -38.62
C PHE A 77 -22.04 41.78 -38.16
N SER A 78 -22.02 41.25 -36.94
CA SER A 78 -20.91 40.46 -36.40
C SER A 78 -21.42 39.16 -35.82
N ASN A 79 -20.57 38.12 -35.77
CA ASN A 79 -20.92 36.90 -35.04
C ASN A 79 -20.96 37.19 -33.55
N ILE A 80 -21.96 36.65 -32.85
CA ILE A 80 -21.96 36.54 -31.40
C ILE A 80 -21.00 35.40 -31.05
N THR A 81 -20.09 35.65 -30.11
CA THR A 81 -19.09 34.66 -29.70
C THR A 81 -19.05 34.50 -28.19
N HIS A 82 -18.78 33.29 -27.72
CA HIS A 82 -18.60 32.99 -26.31
C HIS A 82 -17.30 32.22 -26.05
N PRO A 83 -16.66 32.44 -24.89
CA PRO A 83 -15.53 31.66 -24.44
C PRO A 83 -15.98 30.28 -23.92
N LEU A 84 -15.24 29.25 -24.31
CA LEU A 84 -15.18 27.94 -23.69
C LEU A 84 -13.84 27.82 -22.96
N ILE A 85 -13.88 27.65 -21.64
CA ILE A 85 -12.71 27.39 -20.81
C ILE A 85 -12.67 25.91 -20.45
N ILE A 86 -11.61 25.21 -20.84
CA ILE A 86 -11.36 23.80 -20.49
C ILE A 86 -10.33 23.72 -19.37
N GLN A 87 -10.65 22.96 -18.33
CA GLN A 87 -9.82 22.74 -17.14
C GLN A 87 -9.69 21.25 -16.81
N VAL A 88 -8.68 20.91 -16.01
CA VAL A 88 -8.44 19.57 -15.48
C VAL A 88 -8.32 19.64 -13.96
N ARG A 89 -8.95 18.69 -13.26
CA ARG A 89 -8.75 18.40 -11.85
C ARG A 89 -8.27 16.96 -11.69
N GLY A 90 -7.15 16.75 -11.01
CA GLY A 90 -6.46 15.46 -10.96
C GLY A 90 -5.39 15.36 -12.04
N HIS A 91 -5.04 14.14 -12.45
CA HIS A 91 -4.04 13.89 -13.50
C HIS A 91 -4.67 13.22 -14.71
N GLY A 92 -4.37 13.80 -15.88
CA GLY A 92 -4.94 13.47 -17.16
C GLY A 92 -4.85 14.66 -18.12
N SER A 93 -5.39 14.46 -19.30
CA SER A 93 -5.41 15.46 -20.37
C SER A 93 -6.80 15.58 -21.00
N THR A 94 -7.02 16.67 -21.71
CA THR A 94 -8.23 16.89 -22.50
C THR A 94 -7.88 17.24 -23.95
N ASP A 95 -8.82 17.00 -24.86
CA ASP A 95 -8.83 17.58 -26.21
C ASP A 95 -10.19 18.26 -26.44
N PRO A 96 -10.25 19.59 -26.68
CA PRO A 96 -9.14 20.54 -26.69
C PRO A 96 -8.35 20.55 -25.37
N ALA A 97 -7.06 20.89 -25.48
CA ALA A 97 -6.19 21.03 -24.31
C ALA A 97 -6.75 22.08 -23.33
N THR A 98 -6.29 22.05 -22.08
CA THR A 98 -6.69 23.07 -21.10
C THR A 98 -6.35 24.47 -21.61
N GLY A 99 -7.29 25.40 -21.48
CA GLY A 99 -7.17 26.71 -22.09
C GLY A 99 -8.52 27.40 -22.29
N ALA A 100 -8.47 28.59 -22.87
CA ALA A 100 -9.64 29.36 -23.26
C ALA A 100 -9.73 29.44 -24.79
N TYR A 101 -10.92 29.17 -25.31
CA TYR A 101 -11.22 29.14 -26.74
C TYR A 101 -12.45 30.00 -27.00
N THR A 102 -12.49 30.70 -28.12
CA THR A 102 -13.66 31.50 -28.52
C THR A 102 -14.37 30.81 -29.67
N TYR A 103 -15.66 30.58 -29.52
CA TYR A 103 -16.52 29.96 -30.53
C TYR A 103 -17.71 30.85 -30.84
N ASN A 104 -18.23 30.73 -32.06
CA ASN A 104 -19.50 31.36 -32.43
C ASN A 104 -20.65 30.73 -31.65
N GLU A 105 -21.67 31.52 -31.34
CA GLU A 105 -22.90 31.03 -30.71
C GLU A 105 -23.54 29.88 -31.53
N GLY A 106 -24.03 28.86 -30.83
CA GLY A 106 -24.61 27.65 -31.41
C GLY A 106 -23.59 26.59 -31.84
N THR A 107 -22.28 26.86 -31.76
CA THR A 107 -21.26 25.86 -32.10
C THR A 107 -21.34 24.66 -31.15
N GLU A 108 -21.38 23.44 -31.69
CA GLU A 108 -21.20 22.21 -30.91
C GLU A 108 -19.73 21.78 -30.95
N VAL A 109 -19.11 21.70 -29.78
CA VAL A 109 -17.70 21.33 -29.61
C VAL A 109 -17.61 19.95 -28.99
N THR A 110 -16.92 19.02 -29.66
CA THR A 110 -16.56 17.73 -29.07
C THR A 110 -15.38 17.91 -28.14
N ILE A 111 -15.49 17.37 -26.93
CA ILE A 111 -14.40 17.33 -25.95
C ILE A 111 -14.12 15.88 -25.54
N THR A 112 -12.85 15.57 -25.31
CA THR A 112 -12.42 14.25 -24.80
C THR A 112 -11.49 14.39 -23.60
N ALA A 113 -11.54 13.41 -22.71
CA ALA A 113 -10.70 13.30 -21.53
C ALA A 113 -9.93 11.99 -21.57
N THR A 114 -8.63 12.04 -21.30
CA THR A 114 -7.75 10.87 -21.24
C THR A 114 -7.03 10.87 -19.90
N PRO A 115 -7.28 9.90 -19.00
CA PRO A 115 -6.58 9.82 -17.72
C PRO A 115 -5.09 9.46 -17.92
N ASP A 116 -4.26 9.93 -17.01
CA ASP A 116 -2.87 9.45 -16.90
C ASP A 116 -2.84 8.00 -16.35
N SER A 117 -1.70 7.31 -16.47
CA SER A 117 -1.52 5.97 -15.90
C SER A 117 -1.72 5.99 -14.37
N GLY A 118 -2.48 5.03 -13.84
CA GLY A 118 -2.86 4.96 -12.41
C GLY A 118 -3.97 5.94 -12.01
N TRP A 119 -4.62 6.59 -12.98
CA TRP A 119 -5.76 7.48 -12.77
C TRP A 119 -6.95 7.00 -13.60
N ARG A 120 -8.15 7.42 -13.20
CA ARG A 120 -9.38 7.24 -13.98
C ARG A 120 -10.06 8.56 -14.21
N PHE A 121 -10.77 8.66 -15.33
CA PHE A 121 -11.75 9.72 -15.55
C PHE A 121 -12.98 9.41 -14.71
N ASP A 122 -13.41 10.38 -13.90
CA ASP A 122 -14.64 10.29 -13.13
C ASP A 122 -15.79 10.91 -13.92
N SER A 123 -15.70 12.21 -14.23
CA SER A 123 -16.75 12.93 -14.97
C SER A 123 -16.32 14.33 -15.41
N TRP A 124 -17.10 14.92 -16.32
CA TRP A 124 -17.04 16.35 -16.63
C TRP A 124 -17.91 17.16 -15.65
N SER A 125 -17.39 18.28 -15.15
CA SER A 125 -18.19 19.32 -14.50
C SER A 125 -18.47 20.47 -15.45
N GLY A 126 -19.69 21.01 -15.41
CA GLY A 126 -20.19 22.04 -16.31
C GLY A 126 -21.33 21.54 -17.18
N GLU A 127 -21.75 22.34 -18.16
CA GLU A 127 -22.86 22.01 -19.05
C GLU A 127 -22.36 21.25 -20.28
N VAL A 128 -22.49 19.92 -20.24
CA VAL A 128 -22.15 18.96 -21.31
C VAL A 128 -23.32 18.00 -21.54
N ALA A 129 -23.38 17.37 -22.71
CA ALA A 129 -24.45 16.42 -23.04
C ALA A 129 -24.44 15.15 -22.17
N TYR A 130 -23.25 14.54 -22.01
CA TYR A 130 -23.05 13.30 -21.25
C TYR A 130 -21.80 13.41 -20.35
N PRO A 131 -21.93 13.82 -19.08
CA PRO A 131 -20.78 14.12 -18.23
C PRO A 131 -19.95 12.89 -17.83
N GLU A 132 -20.55 11.71 -17.80
CA GLU A 132 -19.88 10.45 -17.41
C GLU A 132 -19.13 9.78 -18.57
N LEU A 133 -19.27 10.29 -19.79
CA LEU A 133 -18.54 9.77 -20.95
C LEU A 133 -17.26 10.57 -21.15
N ALA A 134 -16.13 9.87 -21.26
CA ALA A 134 -14.83 10.48 -21.52
C ALA A 134 -14.82 11.34 -22.79
N ALA A 135 -15.63 10.99 -23.80
CA ALA A 135 -15.90 11.81 -24.98
C ALA A 135 -17.36 12.31 -24.95
N THR A 136 -17.55 13.63 -25.06
CA THR A 136 -18.88 14.27 -24.98
C THR A 136 -18.92 15.56 -25.80
N THR A 137 -20.06 16.25 -25.84
CA THR A 137 -20.21 17.53 -26.55
C THR A 137 -20.67 18.66 -25.63
N VAL A 138 -20.33 19.88 -26.05
CA VAL A 138 -20.74 21.15 -25.43
C VAL A 138 -21.34 22.04 -26.51
N VAL A 139 -22.56 22.55 -26.30
CA VAL A 139 -23.19 23.55 -27.19
C VAL A 139 -22.91 24.95 -26.65
N ILE A 140 -22.24 25.78 -27.43
CA ILE A 140 -21.82 27.12 -27.01
C ILE A 140 -22.95 28.13 -27.24
N ASN A 141 -23.81 28.33 -26.26
CA ASN A 141 -24.88 29.35 -26.26
C ASN A 141 -24.65 30.48 -25.24
N THR A 142 -23.64 30.33 -24.40
CA THR A 142 -23.19 31.25 -23.36
C THR A 142 -21.72 30.99 -23.08
N ASP A 143 -21.10 31.84 -22.27
CA ASP A 143 -19.78 31.61 -21.70
C ASP A 143 -19.80 30.31 -20.86
N LYS A 144 -18.88 29.38 -21.14
CA LYS A 144 -18.83 28.07 -20.47
C LYS A 144 -17.45 27.78 -19.88
N THR A 145 -17.46 27.14 -18.71
CA THR A 145 -16.27 26.54 -18.10
C THR A 145 -16.56 25.07 -17.85
N ILE A 146 -15.73 24.19 -18.41
CA ILE A 146 -15.86 22.74 -18.34
C ILE A 146 -14.59 22.17 -17.72
N THR A 147 -14.74 21.29 -16.73
CA THR A 147 -13.61 20.67 -16.02
C THR A 147 -13.67 19.16 -16.15
N ALA A 148 -12.62 18.52 -16.68
CA ALA A 148 -12.45 17.08 -16.58
C ALA A 148 -11.97 16.72 -15.17
N ASN A 149 -12.68 15.82 -14.48
CA ASN A 149 -12.31 15.35 -13.17
C ASN A 149 -11.72 13.94 -13.28
N PHE A 150 -10.55 13.78 -12.67
CA PHE A 150 -9.86 12.51 -12.55
C PHE A 150 -9.56 12.22 -11.08
N SER A 151 -9.51 10.94 -10.74
CA SER A 151 -9.06 10.49 -9.43
C SER A 151 -8.08 9.34 -9.56
N GLN A 152 -7.16 9.31 -8.60
CA GLN A 152 -6.14 8.27 -8.53
C GLN A 152 -6.81 6.92 -8.23
N ILE A 153 -6.36 5.88 -8.90
CA ILE A 153 -6.74 4.50 -8.60
C ILE A 153 -5.87 4.04 -7.43
N MET A 154 -6.51 3.51 -6.40
CA MET A 154 -5.85 3.08 -5.16
C MET A 154 -6.14 1.59 -4.94
N HIS A 155 -5.12 0.87 -4.49
CA HIS A 155 -5.20 -0.53 -4.13
C HIS A 155 -4.68 -0.77 -2.72
N SER A 156 -5.09 -1.88 -2.12
CA SER A 156 -4.66 -2.29 -0.80
C SER A 156 -3.55 -3.34 -0.89
N LEU A 157 -2.41 -3.08 -0.24
CA LEU A 157 -1.40 -4.09 0.07
C LEU A 157 -1.57 -4.52 1.53
N THR A 158 -1.92 -5.78 1.76
CA THR A 158 -1.98 -6.36 3.10
C THR A 158 -0.69 -7.10 3.41
N ILE A 159 0.04 -6.65 4.42
CA ILE A 159 1.25 -7.32 4.91
C ILE A 159 0.90 -8.20 6.11
N GLU A 160 1.36 -9.44 6.09
CA GLU A 160 1.21 -10.42 7.17
C GLU A 160 2.56 -10.99 7.60
N ALA A 161 2.61 -11.54 8.81
CA ALA A 161 3.75 -12.30 9.31
C ALA A 161 3.26 -13.62 9.89
N ASN A 162 3.87 -14.72 9.44
CA ASN A 162 3.64 -16.07 9.93
C ASN A 162 4.90 -16.54 10.67
N GLY A 163 4.81 -16.71 11.98
CA GLY A 163 5.99 -16.94 12.85
C GLY A 163 6.38 -15.69 13.64
N ASN A 164 7.60 -15.65 14.18
CA ASN A 164 8.09 -14.49 14.93
C ASN A 164 9.18 -13.75 14.15
N GLY A 165 8.92 -12.47 13.94
CA GLY A 165 9.77 -11.55 13.21
C GLY A 165 9.00 -10.25 12.95
N LEU A 166 9.72 -9.24 12.49
CA LEU A 166 9.17 -7.95 12.11
C LEU A 166 9.13 -7.84 10.58
N VAL A 167 8.17 -7.07 10.10
CA VAL A 167 8.03 -6.69 8.70
C VAL A 167 7.95 -5.18 8.58
N SER A 168 8.48 -4.64 7.49
CA SER A 168 8.28 -3.24 7.09
C SER A 168 7.85 -3.21 5.62
N PRO A 169 6.68 -2.61 5.27
CA PRO A 169 5.71 -1.98 6.16
C PRO A 169 5.17 -2.93 7.24
N GLU A 170 4.70 -2.39 8.36
CA GLU A 170 4.17 -3.18 9.46
C GLU A 170 2.96 -4.03 9.03
N THR A 171 2.67 -5.11 9.75
CA THR A 171 1.52 -5.97 9.42
C THR A 171 0.22 -5.18 9.41
N GLY A 172 -0.61 -5.41 8.40
CA GLY A 172 -1.87 -4.70 8.21
C GLY A 172 -2.07 -4.28 6.75
N ALA A 173 -3.20 -3.62 6.50
CA ALA A 173 -3.55 -3.10 5.19
C ALA A 173 -3.00 -1.68 5.01
N HIS A 174 -2.34 -1.46 3.87
CA HIS A 174 -1.77 -0.20 3.46
C HIS A 174 -2.31 0.17 2.07
N SER A 175 -2.59 1.45 1.83
CA SER A 175 -3.13 1.90 0.55
C SER A 175 -2.05 2.56 -0.29
N TYR A 176 -1.92 2.10 -1.54
CA TYR A 176 -0.96 2.61 -2.51
C TYR A 176 -1.66 2.94 -3.83
N ALA A 177 -1.10 3.87 -4.59
CA ALA A 177 -1.58 4.17 -5.92
C ALA A 177 -1.26 3.00 -6.87
N GLU A 178 -2.12 2.77 -7.87
CA GLU A 178 -1.86 1.80 -8.93
C GLU A 178 -0.52 2.09 -9.63
N GLY A 179 0.26 1.03 -9.88
CA GLY A 179 1.61 1.10 -10.44
C GLY A 179 2.70 1.45 -9.43
N SER A 180 2.39 1.65 -8.15
CA SER A 180 3.42 1.88 -7.12
C SER A 180 4.29 0.64 -6.93
N GLU A 181 5.60 0.85 -6.82
CA GLU A 181 6.56 -0.16 -6.37
C GLU A 181 6.89 0.06 -4.90
N VAL A 182 6.59 -0.94 -4.07
CA VAL A 182 6.72 -0.87 -2.61
C VAL A 182 7.84 -1.80 -2.15
N ASP A 183 8.85 -1.23 -1.49
CA ASP A 183 9.89 -2.00 -0.82
C ASP A 183 9.32 -2.68 0.44
N ILE A 184 9.55 -3.98 0.58
CA ILE A 184 9.20 -4.76 1.76
C ILE A 184 10.43 -5.44 2.35
N THR A 185 10.47 -5.53 3.68
CA THR A 185 11.56 -6.17 4.42
C THR A 185 11.03 -7.06 5.55
N ALA A 186 11.72 -8.17 5.79
CA ALA A 186 11.44 -9.12 6.85
C ALA A 186 12.70 -9.27 7.72
N THR A 187 12.55 -9.15 9.04
CA THR A 187 13.63 -9.32 10.01
C THR A 187 13.20 -10.37 11.03
N PRO A 188 13.81 -11.57 11.04
CA PRO A 188 13.46 -12.59 12.02
C PRO A 188 13.83 -12.15 13.44
N ASP A 189 13.04 -12.57 14.42
CA ASP A 189 13.40 -12.42 15.83
C ASP A 189 14.56 -13.36 16.22
N SER A 190 15.17 -13.13 17.37
CA SER A 190 16.22 -14.01 17.90
C SER A 190 15.72 -15.46 18.03
N GLY A 191 16.50 -16.41 17.50
CA GLY A 191 16.15 -17.84 17.47
C GLY A 191 15.12 -18.22 16.40
N TRP A 192 14.83 -17.31 15.46
CA TRP A 192 14.01 -17.55 14.27
C TRP A 192 14.81 -17.27 13.01
N GLN A 193 14.38 -17.86 11.91
CA GLN A 193 14.90 -17.60 10.57
C GLN A 193 13.78 -17.18 9.62
N PHE A 194 14.13 -16.41 8.60
CA PHE A 194 13.24 -16.07 7.50
C PHE A 194 13.28 -17.18 6.44
N ASP A 195 12.11 -17.71 6.09
CA ASP A 195 11.97 -18.82 5.13
C ASP A 195 11.53 -18.35 3.73
N GLY A 196 11.05 -17.10 3.61
CA GLY A 196 10.58 -16.53 2.35
C GLY A 196 9.26 -15.78 2.47
N TRP A 197 8.94 -14.99 1.45
CA TRP A 197 7.66 -14.35 1.27
C TRP A 197 6.69 -15.26 0.50
N SER A 198 5.42 -15.22 0.89
CA SER A 198 4.29 -15.73 0.09
C SER A 198 3.54 -14.56 -0.53
N GLY A 199 3.02 -14.72 -1.75
CA GLY A 199 2.31 -13.67 -2.50
C GLY A 199 3.06 -13.26 -3.77
N GLU A 200 2.54 -12.25 -4.46
CA GLU A 200 3.16 -11.68 -5.67
C GLU A 200 4.26 -10.70 -5.25
N VAL A 201 5.52 -11.15 -5.27
CA VAL A 201 6.69 -10.34 -4.92
C VAL A 201 7.83 -10.61 -5.90
N ALA A 202 8.73 -9.65 -6.11
CA ALA A 202 9.79 -9.78 -7.12
C ALA A 202 10.82 -10.89 -6.84
N ALA A 203 11.27 -11.02 -5.58
CA ALA A 203 12.26 -12.00 -5.13
C ALA A 203 11.86 -12.59 -3.76
N PRO A 204 10.99 -13.62 -3.74
CA PRO A 204 10.37 -14.12 -2.50
C PRO A 204 11.37 -14.71 -1.49
N GLU A 205 12.51 -15.20 -1.94
CA GLU A 205 13.56 -15.76 -1.09
C GLU A 205 14.44 -14.71 -0.39
N LEU A 206 14.38 -13.45 -0.83
CA LEU A 206 15.17 -12.36 -0.24
C LEU A 206 14.39 -11.68 0.87
N ALA A 207 15.04 -11.50 2.02
CA ALA A 207 14.48 -10.77 3.15
C ALA A 207 14.13 -9.30 2.82
N THR A 208 14.65 -8.76 1.72
CA THR A 208 14.29 -7.45 1.16
C THR A 208 13.94 -7.62 -0.32
N THR A 209 12.74 -7.22 -0.71
CA THR A 209 12.21 -7.33 -2.08
C THR A 209 11.19 -6.22 -2.34
N THR A 210 10.65 -6.15 -3.55
CA THR A 210 9.58 -5.22 -3.92
C THR A 210 8.29 -5.92 -4.30
N VAL A 211 7.19 -5.15 -4.24
CA VAL A 211 5.84 -5.50 -4.66
C VAL A 211 5.35 -4.40 -5.61
N VAL A 212 4.81 -4.77 -6.78
CA VAL A 212 4.25 -3.80 -7.74
C VAL A 212 2.73 -3.84 -7.66
N ILE A 213 2.13 -2.76 -7.16
CA ILE A 213 0.73 -2.70 -6.82
C ILE A 213 -0.13 -2.37 -8.05
N ASN A 214 -0.68 -3.39 -8.70
CA ASN A 214 -1.64 -3.22 -9.80
C ASN A 214 -3.05 -3.68 -9.44
N THR A 215 -3.18 -4.40 -8.33
CA THR A 215 -4.45 -4.87 -7.77
C THR A 215 -4.35 -4.90 -6.25
N ASP A 216 -5.44 -5.24 -5.57
CA ASP A 216 -5.37 -5.53 -4.14
C ASP A 216 -4.58 -6.82 -3.91
N GLU A 217 -3.56 -6.75 -3.07
CA GLU A 217 -2.56 -7.80 -2.87
C GLU A 217 -2.39 -8.14 -1.39
N THR A 218 -1.98 -9.38 -1.12
CA THR A 218 -1.62 -9.84 0.23
C THR A 218 -0.28 -10.57 0.16
N VAL A 219 0.64 -10.17 1.03
CA VAL A 219 1.99 -10.70 1.11
C VAL A 219 2.30 -11.09 2.55
N THR A 220 2.84 -12.30 2.75
CA THR A 220 3.13 -12.85 4.08
C THR A 220 4.61 -13.16 4.21
N ALA A 221 5.29 -12.60 5.21
CA ALA A 221 6.63 -13.06 5.59
C ALA A 221 6.52 -14.36 6.40
N ASN A 222 7.23 -15.40 6.00
CA ASN A 222 7.26 -16.67 6.73
C ASN A 222 8.55 -16.81 7.53
N PHE A 223 8.40 -17.18 8.79
CA PHE A 223 9.49 -17.44 9.71
C PHE A 223 9.30 -18.79 10.40
N SER A 224 10.41 -19.48 10.65
CA SER A 224 10.44 -20.70 11.44
C SER A 224 11.42 -20.58 12.60
N GLN A 225 11.09 -21.25 13.70
CA GLN A 225 11.96 -21.32 14.88
C GLN A 225 13.16 -22.21 14.55
N ILE A 226 14.37 -21.71 14.84
CA ILE A 226 15.60 -22.49 14.68
C ILE A 226 15.66 -23.50 15.82
N MET A 227 15.85 -24.78 15.46
CA MET A 227 15.87 -25.90 16.40
C MET A 227 17.22 -26.60 16.36
N HIS A 228 17.75 -26.94 17.54
CA HIS A 228 18.98 -27.71 17.69
C HIS A 228 18.75 -28.95 18.57
N SER A 229 19.63 -29.93 18.43
CA SER A 229 19.62 -31.16 19.20
C SER A 229 20.63 -31.11 20.36
N LEU A 230 20.17 -31.41 21.58
CA LEU A 230 21.02 -31.75 22.72
C LEU A 230 21.00 -33.26 22.94
N THR A 231 22.14 -33.91 22.74
CA THR A 231 22.34 -35.34 23.02
C THR A 231 22.93 -35.53 24.40
N ILE A 232 22.19 -36.17 25.31
CA ILE A 232 22.67 -36.53 26.64
C ILE A 232 23.19 -37.97 26.65
N GLU A 233 24.38 -38.16 27.20
CA GLU A 233 25.01 -39.46 27.38
C GLU A 233 25.40 -39.70 28.84
N ALA A 234 25.57 -40.97 29.21
CA ALA A 234 26.09 -41.36 30.51
C ALA A 234 27.22 -42.37 30.32
N ASN A 235 28.39 -42.08 30.89
CA ASN A 235 29.53 -42.97 30.92
C ASN A 235 29.72 -43.48 32.36
N GLY A 236 29.46 -44.77 32.59
CA GLY A 236 29.37 -45.36 33.93
C GLY A 236 27.92 -45.59 34.36
N ASN A 237 27.68 -45.78 35.67
CA ASN A 237 26.32 -46.01 36.19
C ASN A 237 25.85 -44.82 37.04
N GLY A 238 24.71 -44.28 36.63
CA GLY A 238 24.04 -43.14 37.23
C GLY A 238 22.88 -42.70 36.34
N LEU A 239 22.01 -41.87 36.88
CA LEU A 239 20.89 -41.27 36.16
C LEU A 239 21.23 -39.85 35.72
N VAL A 240 20.69 -39.47 34.57
CA VAL A 240 20.76 -38.11 34.04
C VAL A 240 19.36 -37.58 33.75
N SER A 241 19.18 -36.27 33.93
CA SER A 241 17.98 -35.54 33.51
C SER A 241 18.40 -34.31 32.70
N PRO A 242 17.94 -34.13 31.45
CA PRO A 242 17.11 -35.04 30.65
C PRO A 242 17.72 -36.44 30.51
N LYS A 243 16.87 -37.46 30.31
CA LYS A 243 17.34 -38.85 30.12
C LYS A 243 18.30 -38.94 28.94
N THR A 244 19.14 -39.96 28.90
CA THR A 244 20.04 -40.20 27.76
C THR A 244 19.28 -40.26 26.43
N GLY A 245 19.87 -39.72 25.38
CA GLY A 245 19.28 -39.60 24.04
C GLY A 245 19.28 -38.17 23.52
N ALA A 246 18.81 -38.00 22.28
CA ALA A 246 18.66 -36.70 21.64
C ALA A 246 17.34 -36.02 22.04
N HIS A 247 17.41 -34.73 22.32
CA HIS A 247 16.29 -33.86 22.65
C HIS A 247 16.39 -32.59 21.81
N SER A 248 15.26 -32.12 21.28
CA SER A 248 15.24 -30.91 20.45
C SER A 248 14.81 -29.71 21.28
N TYR A 249 15.55 -28.62 21.14
CA TYR A 249 15.30 -27.34 21.82
C TYR A 249 15.41 -26.19 20.82
N ALA A 250 14.66 -25.13 21.06
CA ALA A 250 14.80 -23.89 20.30
C ALA A 250 16.17 -23.25 20.56
N GLU A 251 16.72 -22.58 19.56
CA GLU A 251 17.96 -21.83 19.71
C GLU A 251 17.86 -20.79 20.85
N GLY A 252 18.93 -20.66 21.63
CA GLY A 252 19.02 -19.82 22.82
C GLY A 252 18.42 -20.45 24.09
N THR A 253 17.80 -21.63 24.02
CA THR A 253 17.24 -22.29 25.21
C THR A 253 18.35 -22.64 26.20
N GLU A 254 18.18 -22.25 27.47
CA GLU A 254 19.02 -22.73 28.58
C GLU A 254 18.42 -24.00 29.18
N VAL A 255 19.10 -25.13 28.99
CA VAL A 255 18.65 -26.44 29.50
C VAL A 255 19.40 -26.76 30.78
N THR A 256 18.67 -26.95 31.88
CA THR A 256 19.25 -27.50 33.11
C THR A 256 19.44 -29.00 32.99
N ILE A 257 20.66 -29.48 33.22
CA ILE A 257 21.01 -30.90 33.24
C ILE A 257 21.45 -31.32 34.65
N THR A 258 21.08 -32.53 35.06
CA THR A 258 21.46 -33.10 36.36
C THR A 258 21.99 -34.53 36.22
N ALA A 259 22.94 -34.89 37.08
CA ALA A 259 23.54 -36.21 37.17
C ALA A 259 23.43 -36.74 38.61
N THR A 260 22.88 -37.93 38.78
CA THR A 260 22.74 -38.61 40.06
C THR A 260 23.45 -39.96 39.99
N PRO A 261 24.60 -40.14 40.68
CA PRO A 261 25.31 -41.42 40.70
C PRO A 261 24.46 -42.54 41.29
N ASP A 262 24.58 -43.74 40.74
CA ASP A 262 24.03 -44.94 41.35
C ASP A 262 24.79 -45.29 42.64
N ASN A 263 24.18 -46.14 43.48
CA ASN A 263 24.83 -46.59 44.71
C ASN A 263 26.18 -47.28 44.40
N GLY A 264 27.24 -46.85 45.09
CA GLY A 264 28.62 -47.32 44.87
C GLY A 264 29.38 -46.60 43.75
N TRP A 265 28.76 -45.62 43.08
CA TRP A 265 29.39 -44.77 42.07
C TRP A 265 29.52 -43.32 42.57
N ARG A 266 30.40 -42.53 41.95
CA ARG A 266 30.50 -41.07 42.14
C ARG A 266 30.42 -40.37 40.79
N PHE A 267 29.92 -39.13 40.79
CA PHE A 267 29.97 -38.25 39.63
C PHE A 267 31.36 -37.63 39.53
N ASP A 268 31.99 -37.73 38.36
CA ASP A 268 33.33 -37.18 38.08
C ASP A 268 33.29 -35.87 37.29
N GLY A 269 32.14 -35.52 36.71
CA GLY A 269 31.96 -34.30 35.92
C GLY A 269 31.26 -34.54 34.57
N TRP A 270 30.75 -33.47 34.00
CA TRP A 270 30.24 -33.44 32.63
C TRP A 270 31.39 -33.27 31.63
N SER A 271 31.25 -33.88 30.45
CA SER A 271 32.07 -33.59 29.26
C SER A 271 31.20 -33.01 28.16
N GLY A 272 31.77 -32.14 27.33
CA GLY A 272 31.05 -31.39 26.30
C GLY A 272 31.04 -29.88 26.59
N GLU A 273 30.24 -29.13 25.83
CA GLU A 273 30.08 -27.69 26.04
C GLU A 273 28.95 -27.44 27.05
N VAL A 274 29.33 -27.18 28.29
CA VAL A 274 28.46 -27.05 29.45
C VAL A 274 29.09 -26.08 30.44
N ASP A 275 28.28 -25.29 31.14
CA ASP A 275 28.78 -24.43 32.21
C ASP A 275 29.14 -25.27 33.43
N TYR A 276 30.12 -24.85 34.23
CA TYR A 276 30.49 -25.47 35.53
C TYR A 276 30.44 -27.02 35.52
N PRO A 277 31.24 -27.70 34.67
CA PRO A 277 31.14 -29.14 34.40
C PRO A 277 31.30 -30.03 35.65
N GLU A 278 31.90 -29.53 36.71
CA GLU A 278 32.09 -30.21 38.00
C GLU A 278 30.81 -30.31 38.85
N LEU A 279 29.79 -29.49 38.56
CA LEU A 279 28.54 -29.48 39.32
C LEU A 279 27.59 -30.57 38.80
N ALA A 280 27.07 -31.37 39.73
CA ALA A 280 26.07 -32.40 39.42
C ALA A 280 24.76 -31.83 38.86
N ALA A 281 24.50 -30.53 39.01
CA ALA A 281 23.43 -29.80 38.37
C ALA A 281 24.00 -28.53 37.73
N THR A 282 23.78 -28.35 36.43
CA THR A 282 24.32 -27.22 35.66
C THR A 282 23.45 -26.91 34.42
N THR A 283 23.84 -25.93 33.61
CA THR A 283 23.12 -25.47 32.42
C THR A 283 23.91 -25.67 31.13
N VAL A 284 23.17 -25.83 30.03
CA VAL A 284 23.68 -25.82 28.66
C VAL A 284 22.86 -24.82 27.86
N VAL A 285 23.51 -23.81 27.29
CA VAL A 285 22.89 -22.90 26.32
C VAL A 285 22.88 -23.57 24.95
N ILE A 286 21.71 -23.73 24.34
CA ILE A 286 21.54 -24.39 23.04
C ILE A 286 21.64 -23.36 21.92
N ASN A 287 22.83 -23.17 21.36
CA ASN A 287 23.09 -22.28 20.20
C ASN A 287 23.56 -23.03 18.94
N THR A 288 23.80 -24.34 19.08
CA THR A 288 24.11 -25.30 18.03
C THR A 288 23.66 -26.68 18.51
N ASP A 289 23.78 -27.70 17.65
CA ASP A 289 23.71 -29.08 18.12
C ASP A 289 24.85 -29.35 19.11
N LYS A 290 24.53 -29.99 20.25
CA LYS A 290 25.46 -30.26 21.35
C LYS A 290 25.34 -31.71 21.83
N THR A 291 26.45 -32.24 22.31
CA THR A 291 26.50 -33.53 23.01
C THR A 291 27.17 -33.34 24.35
N VAL A 292 26.54 -33.84 25.41
CA VAL A 292 27.02 -33.72 26.79
C VAL A 292 26.95 -35.09 27.48
N THR A 293 28.05 -35.49 28.13
CA THR A 293 28.20 -36.82 28.75
C THR A 293 28.42 -36.67 30.26
N ALA A 294 27.58 -37.29 31.07
CA ALA A 294 27.83 -37.44 32.52
C ALA A 294 28.84 -38.57 32.75
N ASN A 295 29.96 -38.28 33.42
CA ASN A 295 30.95 -39.29 33.76
C ASN A 295 30.79 -39.74 35.20
N PHE A 296 30.74 -41.06 35.39
CA PHE A 296 30.69 -41.70 36.69
C PHE A 296 31.79 -42.75 36.80
N SER A 297 32.34 -42.92 38.01
CA SER A 297 33.23 -44.05 38.27
C SER A 297 33.08 -44.58 39.70
N GLN A 298 33.52 -45.82 39.89
CA GLN A 298 33.59 -46.43 41.22
C GLN A 298 34.82 -45.90 41.98
N PRO A 299 34.71 -45.65 43.30
CA PRO A 299 35.87 -45.38 44.13
C PRO A 299 36.85 -46.57 44.08
N ARG A 300 38.13 -46.31 43.78
CA ARG A 300 39.18 -47.32 43.95
C ARG A 300 39.57 -47.38 45.42
N PHE A 301 39.24 -48.48 46.11
CA PHE A 301 39.86 -48.78 47.39
C PHE A 301 41.26 -49.35 47.14
N ASN A 302 42.31 -48.59 47.43
CA ASN A 302 43.65 -49.17 47.54
C ASN A 302 43.66 -50.10 48.75
N ALA A 303 43.59 -51.41 48.52
CA ALA A 303 43.87 -52.41 49.53
C ALA A 303 45.38 -52.41 49.86
N GLY A 304 45.79 -51.44 50.68
CA GLY A 304 47.09 -51.48 51.35
C GLY A 304 47.09 -52.59 52.39
N ILE A 305 47.68 -53.72 52.01
CA ILE A 305 48.22 -54.83 52.84
C ILE A 305 48.05 -54.63 54.36
N ILE A 306 47.07 -55.32 54.97
CA ILE A 306 47.15 -55.71 56.40
C ILE A 306 47.74 -57.12 56.41
N GLY A 307 49.05 -57.20 56.69
CA GLY A 307 49.76 -58.46 56.86
C GLY A 307 49.31 -59.19 58.12
N ILE A 308 48.81 -60.41 57.95
CA ILE A 308 48.57 -61.37 59.02
C ILE A 308 49.93 -61.91 59.47
N ILE A 309 50.27 -61.79 60.76
CA ILE A 309 51.28 -62.65 61.39
C ILE A 309 50.57 -63.53 62.42
N ALA A 310 50.39 -64.79 62.07
CA ALA A 310 50.08 -65.87 62.99
C ALA A 310 51.39 -66.60 63.36
N GLY A 311 51.62 -66.85 64.65
CA GLY A 311 52.74 -67.63 65.17
C GLY A 311 52.56 -67.96 66.66
N SER A 312 52.08 -69.17 66.91
CA SER A 312 51.81 -69.90 68.18
C SER A 312 53.11 -70.33 68.90
N VAL A 313 53.22 -70.84 70.16
CA VAL A 313 52.55 -71.91 70.96
C VAL A 313 53.02 -71.74 72.44
N GLY A 314 52.23 -71.86 73.52
CA GLY A 314 51.95 -73.13 74.23
C GLY A 314 51.71 -73.04 75.76
N ALA A 315 50.55 -73.57 76.19
CA ALA A 315 50.18 -74.34 77.41
C ALA A 315 50.65 -74.00 78.86
N GLY A 316 49.68 -73.92 79.80
CA GLY A 316 49.81 -74.48 81.16
C GLY A 316 49.08 -73.79 82.34
N LEU A 317 48.02 -74.47 82.87
CA LEU A 317 47.41 -74.40 84.24
C LEU A 317 46.63 -73.13 84.68
N ALA A 318 45.64 -73.13 85.58
CA ALA A 318 44.56 -74.02 86.06
C ALA A 318 43.90 -73.34 87.30
N ALA A 319 42.54 -73.35 87.39
CA ALA A 319 41.70 -73.33 88.63
C ALA A 319 41.76 -72.10 89.59
N LEU A 320 40.75 -71.68 90.39
CA LEU A 320 39.43 -72.18 90.84
C LEU A 320 38.66 -71.07 91.62
N PHE A 321 37.31 -71.14 91.60
CA PHE A 321 36.26 -70.66 92.55
C PHE A 321 36.08 -69.15 92.87
N ALA A 322 34.97 -68.51 92.46
CA ALA A 322 33.61 -68.42 93.07
C ALA A 322 33.48 -67.29 94.13
N THR A 323 32.41 -66.47 94.23
CA THR A 323 30.97 -66.83 94.28
C THR A 323 30.04 -65.59 94.24
N ARG A 324 28.84 -65.75 93.62
CA ARG A 324 27.45 -65.32 94.06
C ARG A 324 27.07 -63.81 94.13
N ARG A 325 25.81 -63.33 93.88
CA ARG A 325 24.48 -63.92 93.51
C ARG A 325 23.40 -62.81 93.23
N ARG A 326 22.46 -63.09 92.30
CA ARG A 326 20.96 -62.91 92.29
C ARG A 326 20.29 -61.51 92.27
N LYS A 327 19.45 -61.17 91.27
CA LYS A 327 17.97 -61.42 90.97
C LYS A 327 17.19 -60.09 91.16
N SER A 328 16.08 -59.73 90.50
CA SER A 328 14.97 -60.43 89.81
C SER A 328 14.05 -59.46 89.03
N LYS A 329 13.29 -59.97 88.05
CA LYS A 329 12.00 -59.47 87.48
C LYS A 329 10.81 -59.83 88.43
N PRO A 330 9.58 -59.26 88.35
CA PRO A 330 8.49 -59.82 87.47
C PRO A 330 7.44 -58.75 86.99
N GLU A 331 6.78 -58.85 85.81
CA GLU A 331 5.42 -59.39 85.44
C GLU A 331 4.25 -58.36 85.26
N THR A 332 3.58 -58.53 84.10
CA THR A 332 2.17 -58.42 83.62
C THR A 332 1.00 -57.65 84.28
N THR A 333 0.24 -56.98 83.38
CA THR A 333 -1.24 -56.83 83.14
C THR A 333 -2.21 -56.31 84.22
N THR A 334 -2.98 -55.28 83.85
CA THR A 334 -4.46 -55.33 83.72
C THR A 334 -4.87 -54.44 82.55
#